data_AF-A0A7Y3XG11-F1
#
_entry.id   AF-A0A7Y3XG11-F1
#
_cell.length_a   1.000
_cell.length_b   1.000
_cell.length_c   1.000
_cell.angle_alpha   90.00
_cell.angle_beta   90.00
_cell.angle_gamma   90.00
#
_symmetry.space_group_name_H-M   'P 1'
#
loop_
_entity.id
_entity.type
_entity.pdbx_description
1 polymer ?
#
loop_
_entity_poly.entity_id
_entity_poly.type
_entity_poly.pdbx_seq_one_letter_code
_entity_poly.pdbx_strand_id
1 'polypeptide(L)'
;MPSDLDSILQLDVPIIVRISERRMLVDEVVAFAPGTILELPKSADEDLDVLVNNVPIGQGQAVKVGENFGVEVTYVGDLKARIAAMAGQQEPADDGIPAGLLDDESPSPVGDQEASPESPADGDADETGTDAESEAQTSDAASAAGENDAAA
;
A
#
# COMPACT_ATOMS: atom_id res chain seq x y z
N MET A 1 41.03 9.90 27.22
CA MET A 1 39.80 9.16 26.86
C MET A 1 39.46 9.58 25.45
N PRO A 2 39.33 8.65 24.49
CA PRO A 2 38.82 9.02 23.17
C PRO A 2 37.47 9.69 23.37
N SER A 3 37.27 10.80 22.67
CA SER A 3 36.09 11.64 22.83
C SER A 3 34.86 10.80 22.51
N ASP A 4 33.77 10.93 23.27
CA ASP A 4 32.55 10.13 23.06
C ASP A 4 32.05 10.18 21.59
N LEU A 5 32.40 11.25 20.88
CA LEU A 5 32.15 11.43 19.45
C LEU A 5 32.88 10.41 18.55
N ASP A 6 34.14 10.07 18.84
CA ASP A 6 34.90 9.09 18.06
C ASP A 6 34.25 7.70 18.11
N SER A 7 33.62 7.37 19.24
CA SER A 7 32.92 6.09 19.43
C SER A 7 31.62 6.04 18.61
N ILE A 8 30.89 7.16 18.51
CA ILE A 8 29.64 7.24 17.73
C ILE A 8 29.92 7.11 16.23
N LEU A 9 31.04 7.68 15.75
CA LEU A 9 31.44 7.63 14.33
C LEU A 9 31.84 6.22 13.86
N GLN A 10 32.10 5.29 14.78
CA GLN A 10 32.48 3.90 14.48
C GLN A 10 31.28 2.94 14.42
N LEU A 11 30.05 3.45 14.52
CA LEU A 11 28.87 2.61 14.45
C LEU A 11 28.63 2.11 13.01
N ASP A 12 28.47 0.79 12.86
CA ASP A 12 28.06 0.18 11.60
C ASP A 12 26.59 0.48 11.29
N VAL A 13 26.31 0.97 10.08
CA VAL A 13 24.95 1.31 9.63
C VAL A 13 24.66 0.59 8.31
N PRO A 14 23.49 -0.09 8.19
CA PRO A 14 23.13 -0.76 6.94
C PRO A 14 22.82 0.26 5.84
N ILE A 15 23.56 0.17 4.75
CA ILE A 15 23.31 0.93 3.52
C ILE A 15 22.57 0.03 2.54
N ILE A 16 21.46 0.52 1.99
CA ILE A 16 20.63 -0.16 1.02
C ILE A 16 20.67 0.65 -0.27
N VAL A 17 21.05 0.01 -1.38
CA VAL A 17 20.97 0.63 -2.71
C VAL A 17 19.73 0.09 -3.40
N ARG A 18 18.79 0.97 -3.71
CA ARG A 18 17.54 0.58 -4.37
C ARG A 18 17.60 0.96 -5.83
N ILE A 19 17.43 -0.05 -6.68
CA ILE A 19 17.36 0.15 -8.13
C ILE A 19 16.02 0.80 -8.48
N SER A 20 14.90 0.20 -8.08
CA SER A 20 13.57 0.76 -8.35
C SER A 20 12.56 0.28 -7.32
N GLU A 21 11.43 0.96 -7.25
CA GLU A 21 10.26 0.56 -6.49
C GLU A 21 9.07 0.47 -7.44
N ARG A 22 8.28 -0.59 -7.35
CA ARG A 22 7.07 -0.77 -8.15
C ARG A 22 5.97 -1.33 -7.25
N ARG A 23 4.80 -0.69 -7.25
CA ARG A 23 3.58 -1.22 -6.64
C ARG A 23 2.91 -2.19 -7.61
N MET A 24 2.44 -3.32 -7.08
CA MET A 24 1.85 -4.42 -7.84
C MET A 24 0.72 -5.05 -7.02
N LEU A 25 -0.24 -5.71 -7.67
CA LEU A 25 -1.30 -6.41 -6.96
C LEU A 25 -0.75 -7.65 -6.24
N VAL A 26 -1.33 -7.99 -5.09
CA VAL A 26 -0.93 -9.16 -4.31
C VAL A 26 -1.02 -10.44 -5.13
N ASP A 27 -2.02 -10.55 -6.00
CA ASP A 27 -2.23 -11.69 -6.89
C ASP A 27 -1.02 -11.92 -7.83
N GLU A 28 -0.48 -10.85 -8.41
CA GLU A 28 0.69 -10.92 -9.29
C GLU A 28 1.96 -11.33 -8.53
N VAL A 29 2.12 -10.88 -7.28
CA VAL A 29 3.27 -11.24 -6.42
C VAL A 29 3.23 -12.71 -6.04
N VAL A 30 2.06 -13.28 -5.77
CA VAL A 30 1.88 -14.70 -5.46
C VAL A 30 2.13 -15.57 -6.69
N ALA A 31 1.87 -15.05 -7.89
CA ALA A 31 2.12 -15.75 -9.15
C ALA A 31 3.60 -15.83 -9.55
N PHE A 32 4.54 -15.24 -8.79
CA PHE A 32 5.96 -15.31 -9.09
C PHE A 32 6.48 -16.74 -9.02
N ALA A 33 7.07 -17.17 -10.13
CA ALA A 33 7.73 -18.46 -10.26
C ALA A 33 9.19 -18.26 -10.70
N PRO A 34 10.08 -19.23 -10.47
CA PRO A 34 11.43 -19.19 -11.03
C PRO A 34 11.38 -18.98 -12.55
N GLY A 35 11.99 -17.90 -13.04
CA GLY A 35 11.96 -17.51 -14.45
C GLY A 35 11.01 -16.36 -14.79
N THR A 36 10.19 -15.88 -13.84
CA THR A 36 9.42 -14.65 -14.02
C THR A 36 10.35 -13.44 -14.16
N ILE A 37 10.20 -12.69 -15.25
CA ILE A 37 10.94 -11.45 -15.51
C ILE A 37 10.07 -10.28 -15.08
N LEU A 38 10.56 -9.47 -14.14
CA LEU A 38 9.91 -8.22 -13.74
C LEU A 38 10.54 -7.04 -14.47
N GLU A 39 9.72 -6.31 -15.22
CA GLU A 39 10.11 -5.03 -15.77
C GLU A 39 9.96 -3.93 -14.72
N LEU A 40 11.06 -3.22 -14.47
CA LEU A 40 11.08 -2.07 -13.59
C LEU A 40 10.86 -0.79 -14.42
N PRO A 41 10.17 0.23 -13.87
CA PRO A 41 9.91 1.48 -14.59
C PRO A 41 11.17 2.35 -14.79
N LYS A 42 12.27 2.03 -14.09
CA LYS A 42 13.51 2.80 -14.12
C LYS A 42 14.46 2.27 -15.20
N SER A 43 15.01 3.17 -16.00
CA SER A 43 16.00 2.83 -17.03
C SER A 43 17.32 2.37 -16.39
N ALA A 44 18.04 1.45 -17.06
CA ALA A 44 19.30 0.90 -16.54
C ALA A 44 20.41 1.95 -16.32
N ASP A 45 20.32 3.10 -17.01
CA ASP A 45 21.30 4.18 -16.98
C ASP A 45 20.96 5.30 -15.97
N GLU A 46 19.88 5.18 -15.20
CA GLU A 46 19.41 6.20 -14.28
C GLU A 46 20.04 6.06 -12.88
N ASP A 47 20.26 7.18 -12.18
CA ASP A 47 20.87 7.19 -10.84
C ASP A 47 20.06 6.37 -9.82
N LEU A 48 20.72 5.46 -9.12
CA LEU A 48 20.14 4.60 -8.07
C LEU A 48 19.96 5.38 -6.77
N ASP A 49 18.93 5.03 -6.00
CA ASP A 49 18.73 5.62 -4.69
C ASP A 49 19.63 4.93 -3.66
N VAL A 50 20.36 5.73 -2.88
CA VAL A 50 21.11 5.24 -1.72
C VAL A 50 20.30 5.56 -0.47
N LEU A 51 19.86 4.51 0.22
CA LEU A 51 19.11 4.59 1.45
C LEU A 51 19.97 4.18 2.63
N VAL A 52 19.77 4.86 3.76
CA VAL A 52 20.29 4.48 5.06
C VAL A 52 19.10 4.30 5.96
N ASN A 53 18.99 3.12 6.59
CA ASN A 53 17.85 2.79 7.45
C ASN A 53 16.49 3.10 6.78
N ASN A 54 16.36 2.70 5.51
CA ASN A 54 15.16 2.89 4.69
C ASN A 54 14.78 4.35 4.34
N VAL A 55 15.67 5.32 4.60
CA VAL A 55 15.49 6.73 4.22
C VAL A 55 16.45 7.09 3.09
N PRO A 56 15.98 7.68 1.97
CA PRO A 56 16.85 8.08 0.86
C PRO A 56 17.74 9.26 1.29
N ILE A 57 19.06 9.06 1.22
CA ILE A 57 20.06 10.06 1.59
C ILE A 57 20.81 10.64 0.39
N GLY A 58 20.67 10.04 -0.78
CA GLY A 58 21.42 10.43 -1.96
C GLY A 58 21.16 9.56 -3.17
N GLN A 59 21.87 9.88 -4.24
CA GLN A 59 21.79 9.22 -5.54
C GLN A 59 23.19 8.79 -5.97
N GLY A 60 23.27 7.68 -6.69
CA GLY A 60 24.53 7.20 -7.24
C GLY A 60 24.38 6.25 -8.41
N GLN A 61 25.41 6.19 -9.25
CA GLN A 61 25.41 5.35 -10.44
C GLN A 61 26.08 4.00 -10.14
N ALA A 62 25.52 2.90 -10.66
CA ALA A 62 26.19 1.60 -10.60
C ALA A 62 27.40 1.60 -11.52
N VAL A 63 28.58 1.36 -10.95
CA VAL A 63 29.84 1.27 -11.67
C VAL A 63 30.49 -0.09 -11.43
N LYS A 64 31.11 -0.65 -12.47
CA LYS A 64 31.89 -1.90 -12.32
C LYS A 64 33.33 -1.55 -12.01
N VAL A 65 33.81 -1.94 -10.84
CA VAL A 65 35.21 -1.75 -10.42
C VAL A 65 35.92 -3.10 -10.45
N GLY A 66 36.58 -3.38 -11.57
CA GLY A 66 37.27 -4.65 -11.80
C GLY A 66 36.27 -5.81 -11.91
N GLU A 67 36.25 -6.68 -10.90
CA GLU A 67 35.31 -7.79 -10.79
C GLU A 67 34.15 -7.49 -9.82
N ASN A 68 34.19 -6.34 -9.14
CA ASN A 68 33.22 -5.96 -8.13
C ASN A 68 32.20 -4.96 -8.69
N PHE A 69 31.00 -5.00 -8.13
CA PHE A 69 30.01 -3.94 -8.31
C PHE A 69 30.23 -2.85 -7.27
N GLY A 70 30.30 -1.61 -7.71
CA GLY A 70 30.38 -0.43 -6.87
C GLY A 70 29.25 0.54 -7.21
N VAL A 71 29.05 1.52 -6.33
CA VAL A 71 28.14 2.64 -6.56
C VAL A 71 28.94 3.91 -6.44
N GLU A 72 29.00 4.68 -7.53
CA GLU A 72 29.58 6.02 -7.54
C GLU A 72 28.53 7.00 -7.02
N VAL A 73 28.82 7.66 -5.91
CA VAL A 73 27.87 8.56 -5.26
C VAL A 73 27.89 9.91 -5.97
N THR A 74 26.89 10.15 -6.82
CA THR A 74 26.72 11.38 -7.60
C THR A 74 26.30 12.55 -6.70
N TYR A 75 25.35 12.30 -5.80
CA TYR A 75 24.78 13.32 -4.93
C TYR A 75 24.52 12.78 -3.54
N VAL A 76 24.89 13.56 -2.53
CA VAL A 76 24.54 13.29 -1.13
C VAL A 76 23.79 14.47 -0.56
N GLY A 77 22.65 14.19 0.05
CA GLY A 77 21.85 15.18 0.76
C GLY A 77 22.54 15.71 2.02
N ASP A 78 21.84 16.64 2.67
CA ASP A 78 22.32 17.36 3.84
C ASP A 78 22.76 16.45 5.00
N LEU A 79 23.79 16.89 5.73
CA LEU A 79 24.29 16.20 6.92
C LEU A 79 23.17 16.00 7.97
N LYS A 80 22.30 17.00 8.12
CA LYS A 80 21.14 16.92 9.04
C LYS A 80 20.16 15.83 8.62
N ALA A 81 19.88 15.71 7.32
CA ALA A 81 19.02 14.66 6.78
C ALA A 81 19.63 13.26 7.00
N ARG A 82 20.95 13.13 6.87
CA ARG A 82 21.67 11.88 7.13
C ARG A 82 21.63 11.45 8.60
N ILE A 83 21.82 12.39 9.52
CA ILE A 83 21.73 12.12 10.96
C ILE A 83 20.29 11.74 11.32
N ALA A 84 19.29 12.42 10.74
CA ALA A 84 17.89 12.06 10.93
C ALA A 84 17.57 10.66 10.37
N ALA A 85 18.11 10.29 9.21
CA ALA A 85 17.96 8.95 8.65
C ALA A 85 18.50 7.85 9.57
N MET A 86 19.60 8.11 10.28
CA MET A 86 20.18 7.19 11.27
C MET A 86 19.37 7.14 12.57
N ALA A 87 18.73 8.24 12.97
CA ALA A 87 17.83 8.31 14.11
C ALA A 87 16.46 7.72 13.71
N GLY A 88 16.39 6.39 13.59
CA GLY A 88 15.23 5.66 13.08
C GLY A 88 13.89 6.18 13.57
N GLN A 89 13.17 6.84 12.66
CA GLN A 89 11.74 7.08 12.77
C GLN A 89 11.06 6.31 11.65
N GLN A 90 10.92 5.01 11.86
CA GLN A 90 9.99 4.20 11.08
C GLN A 90 8.69 4.16 11.88
N GLU A 91 7.82 5.15 11.68
CA GLU A 91 6.41 4.93 11.95
C GLU A 91 5.94 3.94 10.89
N PRO A 92 5.50 2.73 11.27
CA PRO A 92 4.91 1.80 10.31
C PRO A 92 3.73 2.54 9.67
N ALA A 93 3.66 2.48 8.33
CA ALA A 93 2.47 2.87 7.62
C ALA A 93 1.28 2.19 8.31
N ASP A 94 0.40 3.02 8.85
CA ASP A 94 -0.90 2.69 9.41
C ASP A 94 -1.74 2.06 8.28
N ASP A 95 -1.49 0.78 7.98
CA ASP A 95 -2.45 -0.06 7.27
C ASP A 95 -3.60 -0.27 8.25
N GLY A 96 -4.55 0.67 8.20
CA GLY A 96 -5.75 0.70 9.02
C GLY A 96 -6.54 -0.60 8.92
N ILE A 97 -6.17 -1.59 9.72
CA ILE A 97 -7.08 -2.64 10.15
C ILE A 97 -7.83 -2.03 11.34
N PRO A 98 -9.09 -1.59 11.19
CA PRO A 98 -9.89 -1.25 12.36
C PRO A 98 -9.94 -2.49 13.26
N ALA A 99 -9.46 -2.35 14.49
CA ALA A 99 -9.43 -3.39 15.51
C ALA A 99 -10.84 -3.78 16.03
N GLY A 100 -11.84 -3.80 15.15
CA GLY A 100 -13.26 -3.94 15.51
C GLY A 100 -14.04 -4.88 14.59
N LEU A 101 -13.41 -5.85 13.92
CA LEU A 101 -14.14 -6.85 13.13
C LEU A 101 -13.85 -8.30 13.55
N LEU A 102 -13.77 -8.53 14.86
CA LEU A 102 -13.87 -9.86 15.45
C LEU A 102 -15.16 -9.96 16.25
N ASP A 103 -16.27 -9.56 15.63
CA ASP A 103 -17.61 -10.02 16.02
C ASP A 103 -17.86 -11.37 15.33
N ASP A 104 -17.20 -12.41 15.81
CA ASP A 104 -17.63 -13.80 15.60
C ASP A 104 -17.91 -14.41 16.97
N GLU A 105 -18.97 -13.89 17.61
CA GLU A 105 -19.62 -14.55 18.72
C GLU A 105 -20.15 -15.88 18.18
N SER A 106 -19.44 -16.95 18.54
CA SER A 106 -19.66 -18.29 18.04
C SER A 106 -21.10 -18.77 18.30
N PRO A 107 -21.92 -19.11 17.30
CA PRO A 107 -23.12 -19.87 17.58
C PRO A 107 -22.73 -21.34 17.69
N SER A 108 -22.53 -21.81 18.93
CA SER A 108 -22.63 -23.25 19.24
C SER A 108 -24.00 -23.52 19.87
N PRO A 109 -25.04 -23.92 19.12
CA PRO A 109 -26.28 -24.39 19.71
C PRO A 109 -26.17 -25.89 19.97
N VAL A 110 -25.87 -26.30 21.20
CA VAL A 110 -26.10 -27.70 21.61
C VAL A 110 -26.51 -27.76 23.08
N GLY A 111 -27.69 -28.36 23.32
CA GLY A 111 -27.88 -29.24 24.48
C GLY A 111 -28.96 -28.81 25.47
N ASP A 112 -30.20 -29.16 25.13
CA ASP A 112 -31.27 -29.64 26.01
C ASP A 112 -31.40 -29.03 27.42
N GLN A 113 -32.48 -28.27 27.60
CA GLN A 113 -33.17 -28.23 28.88
C GLN A 113 -34.68 -28.33 28.64
N GLU A 114 -35.20 -29.53 28.91
CA GLU A 114 -36.61 -29.76 29.16
C GLU A 114 -37.14 -28.83 30.26
N ALA A 115 -38.31 -28.26 29.98
CA ALA A 115 -39.47 -28.14 30.87
C ALA A 115 -40.03 -26.70 30.96
N SER A 116 -41.06 -26.43 30.16
CA SER A 116 -42.43 -26.14 30.62
C SER A 116 -43.29 -25.70 29.43
N PRO A 117 -44.48 -26.30 29.20
CA PRO A 117 -45.41 -25.80 28.21
C PRO A 117 -46.29 -24.73 28.85
N GLU A 118 -46.21 -23.49 28.37
CA GLU A 118 -47.29 -22.51 28.54
C GLU A 118 -47.83 -22.09 27.17
N SER A 119 -49.16 -22.00 27.17
CA SER A 119 -50.12 -22.08 26.08
C SER A 119 -50.11 -20.88 25.11
N PRO A 120 -50.83 -20.98 23.97
CA PRO A 120 -50.67 -20.09 22.83
C PRO A 120 -51.56 -18.84 22.93
N ALA A 121 -51.14 -17.77 22.27
CA ALA A 121 -51.99 -16.68 21.80
C ALA A 121 -51.43 -16.28 20.42
N ASP A 122 -52.10 -16.64 19.32
CA ASP A 122 -53.16 -15.87 18.66
C ASP A 122 -52.69 -14.46 18.25
N GLY A 123 -52.64 -14.20 16.93
CA GLY A 123 -52.39 -12.86 16.41
C GLY A 123 -52.01 -12.80 14.93
N ASP A 124 -52.95 -13.16 14.06
CA ASP A 124 -53.00 -12.81 12.63
C ASP A 124 -52.74 -11.32 12.33
N ALA A 125 -52.10 -11.07 11.18
CA ALA A 125 -52.27 -9.96 10.20
C ALA A 125 -50.94 -9.82 9.44
N ASP A 126 -50.74 -10.37 8.25
CA ASP A 126 -51.36 -9.97 6.97
C ASP A 126 -51.64 -8.46 6.87
N GLU A 127 -50.69 -7.71 6.33
CA GLU A 127 -50.99 -6.52 5.55
C GLU A 127 -50.13 -6.53 4.28
N THR A 128 -50.73 -7.03 3.22
CA THR A 128 -50.43 -6.64 1.85
C THR A 128 -50.81 -5.17 1.63
N GLY A 129 -49.96 -4.40 0.96
CA GLY A 129 -50.33 -3.13 0.34
C GLY A 129 -49.31 -2.78 -0.75
N THR A 130 -49.59 -3.12 -2.02
CA THR A 130 -50.19 -2.23 -3.04
C THR A 130 -49.31 -1.01 -3.30
N ASP A 131 -48.52 -1.00 -4.38
CA ASP A 131 -48.90 -0.77 -5.78
C ASP A 131 -48.68 0.70 -6.18
N ALA A 132 -48.07 0.83 -7.36
CA ALA A 132 -48.24 1.89 -8.35
C ALA A 132 -47.77 3.31 -7.99
N GLU A 133 -46.83 3.80 -8.79
CA GLU A 133 -46.99 4.93 -9.73
C GLU A 133 -45.63 5.08 -10.45
N SER A 134 -45.45 4.56 -11.68
CA SER A 134 -45.83 5.21 -12.93
C SER A 134 -45.46 6.69 -12.98
N GLU A 135 -44.41 7.03 -13.73
CA GLU A 135 -44.50 8.12 -14.71
C GLU A 135 -43.41 7.96 -15.77
N ALA A 136 -43.88 7.96 -17.02
CA ALA A 136 -43.11 7.76 -18.23
C ALA A 136 -42.92 9.09 -18.96
N GLN A 137 -41.92 9.10 -19.86
CA GLN A 137 -41.74 10.03 -20.99
C GLN A 137 -41.32 11.46 -20.57
N THR A 138 -40.41 12.15 -21.26
CA THR A 138 -40.31 12.39 -22.71
C THR A 138 -38.84 12.64 -23.08
N SER A 139 -38.35 12.06 -24.17
CA SER A 139 -38.03 12.76 -25.43
C SER A 139 -37.20 14.04 -25.28
N ASP A 140 -36.02 14.08 -25.87
CA ASP A 140 -35.80 14.68 -27.19
C ASP A 140 -34.41 15.33 -27.35
N ALA A 141 -33.89 15.18 -28.56
CA ALA A 141 -33.02 16.11 -29.27
C ALA A 141 -31.56 16.38 -28.82
N ALA A 142 -30.67 15.81 -29.65
CA ALA A 142 -29.89 16.55 -30.64
C ALA A 142 -28.58 17.26 -30.23
N SER A 143 -27.51 16.78 -30.89
CA SER A 143 -26.71 17.55 -31.86
C SER A 143 -25.80 18.68 -31.37
N ALA A 144 -24.48 18.43 -31.44
CA ALA A 144 -23.42 19.26 -32.05
C ALA A 144 -22.06 18.66 -31.62
N ALA A 145 -21.24 18.02 -32.45
CA ALA A 145 -20.52 18.58 -33.60
C ALA A 145 -19.87 19.94 -33.27
N GLY A 146 -18.68 19.87 -32.65
CA GLY A 146 -17.82 21.00 -32.36
C GLY A 146 -16.38 20.64 -32.73
N GLU A 147 -16.10 20.82 -34.01
CA GLU A 147 -14.80 20.95 -34.63
C GLU A 147 -13.91 21.91 -33.81
N ASN A 148 -12.68 21.50 -33.47
CA ASN A 148 -11.61 22.44 -33.14
C ASN A 148 -10.36 22.03 -33.91
N ASP A 149 -10.36 22.51 -35.15
CA ASP A 149 -9.19 22.75 -35.98
C ASP A 149 -8.33 23.87 -35.36
N ALA A 150 -7.03 23.85 -35.70
CA ALA A 150 -6.09 24.95 -35.59
C ALA A 150 -5.65 25.44 -34.20
N ALA A 151 -4.46 24.99 -33.79
CA ALA A 151 -3.39 25.93 -33.45
C ALA A 151 -2.04 25.33 -33.85
N ALA A 152 -1.39 26.05 -34.76
CA ALA A 152 -0.04 25.83 -35.26
C ALA A 152 1.04 26.18 -34.22
#